data_AF-A0A1U7Y571-F1
#
_entry.id   AF-A0A1U7Y571-F1
#
_cell.length_a   1.000
_cell.length_b   1.000
_cell.length_c   1.000
_cell.angle_alpha   90.00
_cell.angle_beta   90.00
_cell.angle_gamma   90.00
#
_symmetry.space_group_name_H-M   'P 1'
#
loop_
_entity.id
_entity.type
_entity.pdbx_description
1 polymer ?
#
loop_
_entity_poly.entity_id
_entity_poly.type
_entity_poly.pdbx_seq_one_letter_code
_entity_poly.pdbx_strand_id
1 'polypeptide(L)'
;MRQFARRQEVPPTRDMSKFCYDFGKDQPHDEEEIMKIWYGSKVSELNEMVEDRDRREVIPEYITWFHDPSSFRDRPEGSKRRRNDQRTIENLKEELEHAQMTIAKKQTQQQTGVAQIRLNIKNDYQSALRVMDKDINLAKNEVARLQEELANTNGLVRRVGVNKNAEIRKLQEDLSIVEEAMHQQQMEFDLQSEKFESIKNHQLAEFETEKRHYHEIIGRLQNDLTEDMKQRNSVLDREADALNLADARGQQIDGMFVVQENVKRRILEIAEYTALGCTDCEKMNKKIFIESAINLARHIATNLEAMYKDMSNQLGQGAPQPR
;
A
#
# COMPACT_ATOMS: atom_id res chain seq x y z
N MET A 1 85.94 84.61 5.23
CA MET A 1 87.20 83.85 5.28
C MET A 1 87.30 82.93 4.08
N ARG A 2 88.38 83.01 3.30
CA ARG A 2 88.75 82.01 2.29
C ARG A 2 89.59 80.94 3.00
N GLN A 3 89.15 79.68 2.98
CA GLN A 3 90.02 78.55 3.34
C GLN A 3 90.62 77.96 2.06
N PHE A 4 91.94 77.91 2.04
CA PHE A 4 92.79 77.41 0.97
C PHE A 4 92.76 75.87 0.87
N ALA A 5 93.08 75.40 -0.33
CA ALA A 5 93.12 74.01 -0.76
C ALA A 5 93.89 73.05 0.18
N ARG A 6 93.16 72.09 0.75
CA ARG A 6 93.64 70.73 1.06
C ARG A 6 92.56 69.76 0.58
N ARG A 7 92.96 68.66 -0.06
CA ARG A 7 92.06 67.57 -0.46
C ARG A 7 91.23 67.14 0.76
N GLN A 8 89.94 67.47 0.76
CA GLN A 8 88.97 66.85 1.65
C GLN A 8 88.43 65.62 0.94
N GLU A 9 88.73 64.44 1.47
CA GLU A 9 87.87 63.28 1.21
C GLU A 9 86.51 63.59 1.82
N VAL A 10 85.47 63.65 0.98
CA VAL A 10 84.09 63.73 1.44
C VAL A 10 83.78 62.39 2.13
N PRO A 11 83.43 62.39 3.43
CA PRO A 11 83.04 61.15 4.10
C PRO A 11 81.77 60.58 3.41
N PRO A 12 81.67 59.25 3.20
CA PRO A 12 80.45 58.67 2.67
C PRO A 12 79.33 58.90 3.69
N THR A 13 78.30 59.65 3.28
CA THR A 13 77.02 59.91 3.94
C THR A 13 76.76 59.10 5.21
N ARG A 14 77.32 59.57 6.33
CA ARG A 14 76.80 59.32 7.67
C ARG A 14 76.43 60.68 8.25
N ASP A 15 75.13 60.93 8.26
CA ASP A 15 74.41 61.91 9.08
C ASP A 15 75.22 63.13 9.55
N MET A 16 75.37 64.12 8.66
CA MET A 16 76.03 65.41 8.93
C MET A 16 75.19 66.37 9.80
N SER A 17 74.00 65.94 10.26
CA SER A 17 73.09 66.75 11.09
C SER A 17 73.70 67.19 12.43
N LYS A 18 74.76 66.52 12.90
CA LYS A 18 75.44 66.87 14.16
C LYS A 18 76.51 67.97 14.03
N PHE A 19 76.88 68.38 12.82
CA PHE A 19 77.93 69.37 12.56
C PHE A 19 77.46 70.59 11.76
N CYS A 20 76.19 70.59 11.33
CA CYS A 20 75.55 71.72 10.68
C CYS A 20 74.59 72.38 11.68
N TYR A 21 74.86 73.64 12.02
CA TYR A 21 73.87 74.49 12.66
C TYR A 21 73.05 75.13 11.54
N ASP A 22 71.84 74.61 11.32
CA ASP A 22 70.94 75.11 10.28
C ASP A 22 70.26 76.41 10.76
N PHE A 23 70.66 77.55 10.18
CA PHE A 23 69.96 78.81 10.37
C PHE A 23 68.69 78.81 9.51
N GLY A 24 67.57 78.37 10.12
CA GLY A 24 66.25 78.44 9.51
C GLY A 24 65.79 79.89 9.25
N LYS A 25 65.05 80.11 8.17
CA LYS A 25 64.66 81.44 7.66
C LYS A 25 63.75 82.27 8.59
N ASP A 26 63.21 81.70 9.67
CA ASP A 26 62.18 82.33 10.51
C ASP A 26 62.53 82.34 12.02
N GLN A 27 63.82 82.28 12.38
CA GLN A 27 64.25 82.37 13.78
C GLN A 27 64.95 83.73 14.02
N PRO A 28 64.47 84.57 14.96
CA PRO A 28 65.15 85.82 15.28
C PRO A 28 66.55 85.50 15.80
N HIS A 29 67.54 86.11 15.17
CA HIS A 29 68.94 85.93 15.51
C HIS A 29 69.19 86.48 16.91
N ASP A 30 69.59 85.62 17.85
CA ASP A 30 70.13 86.07 19.13
C ASP A 30 71.51 86.69 18.86
N GLU A 31 71.54 88.03 18.79
CA GLU A 31 72.77 88.80 18.58
C GLU A 31 73.83 88.41 19.61
N GLU A 32 73.45 87.98 20.81
CA GLU A 32 74.37 87.58 21.88
C GLU A 32 75.11 86.26 21.56
N GLU A 33 74.49 85.35 20.81
CA GLU A 33 75.07 84.06 20.41
C GLU A 33 75.93 84.18 19.15
N ILE A 34 75.55 85.06 18.22
CA ILE A 34 76.39 85.47 17.07
C ILE A 34 77.62 86.25 17.57
N MET A 35 77.42 87.14 18.56
CA MET A 35 78.50 87.87 19.21
C MET A 35 79.45 86.93 19.97
N LYS A 36 79.01 85.81 20.57
CA LYS A 36 79.92 84.81 21.17
C LYS A 36 80.84 84.14 20.15
N ILE A 37 80.38 83.92 18.91
CA ILE A 37 81.20 83.34 17.82
C ILE A 37 82.19 84.38 17.28
N TRP A 38 81.78 85.66 17.21
CA TRP A 38 82.58 86.73 16.60
C TRP A 38 83.51 87.47 17.58
N TYR A 39 83.11 87.71 18.84
CA TYR A 39 83.92 88.42 19.86
C TYR A 39 84.89 87.54 20.66
N GLY A 40 84.89 86.22 20.45
CA GLY A 40 86.03 85.37 20.81
C GLY A 40 87.27 85.66 19.96
N SER A 41 87.11 86.37 18.83
CA SER A 41 88.21 86.91 18.05
C SER A 41 88.72 88.18 18.71
N LYS A 42 89.80 88.04 19.49
CA LYS A 42 90.68 89.18 19.80
C LYS A 42 91.04 89.87 18.48
N VAL A 43 90.65 91.13 18.35
CA VAL A 43 91.20 92.01 17.34
C VAL A 43 92.64 92.26 17.77
N SER A 44 93.57 91.48 17.20
CA SER A 44 94.99 91.70 17.45
C SER A 44 95.35 93.13 17.04
N GLU A 45 95.95 93.86 17.98
CA GLU A 45 96.48 95.20 17.75
C GLU A 45 97.49 95.14 16.58
N LEU A 46 97.63 96.25 15.87
CA LEU A 46 98.30 96.38 14.56
C LEU A 46 99.75 95.82 14.47
N ASN A 47 100.33 95.36 15.58
CA ASN A 47 101.68 94.77 15.68
C ASN A 47 101.73 93.44 16.47
N GLU A 48 100.60 92.75 16.69
CA GLU A 48 100.60 91.48 17.44
C GLU A 48 100.85 90.29 16.49
N MET A 49 102.02 89.67 16.66
CA MET A 49 102.54 88.60 15.81
C MET A 49 101.85 87.26 16.12
N VAL A 50 101.20 86.64 15.14
CA VAL A 50 100.56 85.32 15.29
C VAL A 50 101.58 84.21 15.03
N GLU A 51 102.01 83.51 16.09
CA GLU A 51 102.93 82.37 16.03
C GLU A 51 102.26 81.10 15.49
N ASP A 52 102.92 80.41 14.56
CA ASP A 52 102.45 79.12 14.01
C ASP A 52 102.64 77.99 15.04
N ARG A 53 101.54 77.33 15.40
CA ARG A 53 101.40 76.45 16.57
C ARG A 53 102.24 75.17 16.50
N ASP A 54 102.63 74.74 15.30
CA ASP A 54 103.39 73.51 15.11
C ASP A 54 104.91 73.74 15.00
N ARG A 55 105.37 74.99 14.89
CA ARG A 55 106.81 75.29 14.66
C ARG A 55 107.40 76.44 15.46
N ARG A 56 106.63 77.22 16.25
CA ARG A 56 107.12 78.29 17.16
C ARG A 56 108.12 79.28 16.51
N GLU A 57 108.03 79.49 15.20
CA GLU A 57 108.79 80.49 14.47
C GLU A 57 107.81 81.31 13.63
N VAL A 58 107.92 82.63 13.69
CA VAL A 58 107.12 83.56 12.89
C VAL A 58 107.65 83.50 11.46
N ILE A 59 106.88 82.91 10.55
CA ILE A 59 107.22 82.73 9.13
C ILE A 59 107.34 84.12 8.47
N PRO A 60 108.58 84.63 8.23
CA PRO A 60 108.78 86.01 7.77
C PRO A 60 108.14 86.27 6.39
N GLU A 61 107.97 85.21 5.59
CA GLU A 61 107.38 85.29 4.25
C GLU A 61 105.89 85.66 4.23
N TYR A 62 105.16 85.43 5.33
CA TYR A 62 103.76 85.83 5.41
C TYR A 62 103.59 87.35 5.59
N ILE A 63 104.51 87.98 6.32
CA ILE A 63 104.54 89.43 6.53
C ILE A 63 104.84 90.16 5.21
N THR A 64 105.75 89.59 4.41
CA THR A 64 106.07 90.13 3.07
C THR A 64 104.91 89.96 2.09
N TRP A 65 104.17 88.84 2.14
CA TRP A 65 102.97 88.65 1.32
C TRP A 65 101.83 89.62 1.65
N PHE A 66 101.61 89.91 2.93
CA PHE A 66 100.52 90.79 3.37
C PHE A 66 100.76 92.26 2.98
N HIS A 67 102.02 92.71 2.98
CA HIS A 67 102.37 94.10 2.63
C HIS A 67 102.66 94.32 1.13
N ASP A 68 103.08 93.30 0.39
CA ASP A 68 103.24 93.36 -1.07
C ASP A 68 102.87 92.01 -1.74
N PRO A 69 101.57 91.81 -2.09
CA PRO A 69 101.08 90.59 -2.74
C PRO A 69 101.71 90.33 -4.12
N SER A 70 102.39 91.32 -4.70
CA SER A 70 103.04 91.25 -6.01
C SER A 70 104.33 90.43 -5.96
N SER A 71 104.98 90.38 -4.80
CA SER A 71 106.28 89.71 -4.59
C SER A 71 106.24 88.18 -4.65
N PHE A 72 105.05 87.56 -4.64
CA PHE A 72 104.88 86.09 -4.74
C PHE A 72 104.49 85.59 -6.13
N ARG A 73 104.22 86.48 -7.10
CA ARG A 73 104.00 86.07 -8.50
C ARG A 73 105.29 85.57 -9.17
N ASP A 74 106.44 85.90 -8.60
CA ASP A 74 107.75 85.55 -9.16
C ASP A 74 108.45 84.39 -8.41
N ARG A 75 107.68 83.55 -7.69
CA ARG A 75 108.19 82.26 -7.22
C ARG A 75 108.00 81.22 -8.35
N PRO A 76 109.06 80.76 -9.03
CA PRO A 76 108.90 79.75 -10.06
C PRO A 76 108.48 78.45 -9.38
N GLU A 77 107.20 78.10 -9.53
CA GLU A 77 106.70 76.76 -9.25
C GLU A 77 107.61 75.76 -9.95
N GLY A 78 108.41 75.03 -9.17
CA GLY A 78 109.36 74.06 -9.68
C GLY A 78 108.68 73.06 -10.62
N SER A 79 109.10 73.10 -11.89
CA SER A 79 108.69 72.29 -13.05
C SER A 79 108.33 70.80 -12.77
N LYS A 80 108.92 70.17 -11.75
CA LYS A 80 108.66 68.76 -11.40
C LYS A 80 107.27 68.51 -10.79
N ARG A 81 106.71 69.44 -10.01
CA ARG A 81 105.35 69.26 -9.41
C ARG A 81 104.26 69.36 -10.48
N ARG A 82 104.31 70.41 -11.30
CA ARG A 82 103.36 70.65 -12.41
C ARG A 82 103.35 69.51 -13.44
N ARG A 83 104.50 68.88 -13.73
CA ARG A 83 104.58 67.67 -14.59
C ARG A 83 103.97 66.42 -13.95
N ASN A 84 104.17 66.20 -12.64
CA ASN A 84 103.58 65.06 -11.93
C ASN A 84 102.06 65.21 -11.77
N ASP A 85 101.58 66.43 -11.51
CA ASP A 85 100.15 66.73 -11.42
C ASP A 85 99.49 66.57 -12.81
N GLN A 86 100.16 67.00 -13.88
CA GLN A 86 99.68 66.80 -15.26
C GLN A 86 99.57 65.32 -15.64
N ARG A 87 100.59 64.49 -15.34
CA ARG A 87 100.50 63.03 -15.56
C ARG A 87 99.39 62.37 -14.73
N THR A 88 99.21 62.82 -13.50
CA THR A 88 98.13 62.31 -12.64
C THR A 88 96.76 62.67 -13.20
N ILE A 89 96.60 63.88 -13.75
CA ILE A 89 95.37 64.31 -14.42
C ILE A 89 95.12 63.51 -15.70
N GLU A 90 96.15 63.24 -16.50
CA GLU A 90 96.04 62.41 -17.71
C GLU A 90 95.64 60.97 -17.38
N ASN A 91 96.29 60.33 -16.39
CA ASN A 91 95.91 59.00 -15.93
C ASN A 91 94.46 58.94 -15.40
N LEU A 92 94.05 59.95 -14.63
CA LEU A 92 92.67 60.03 -14.13
C LEU A 92 91.64 60.25 -15.25
N LYS A 93 92.02 60.94 -16.34
CA LYS A 93 91.18 61.08 -17.53
C LYS A 93 91.04 59.74 -18.27
N GLU A 94 92.14 59.02 -18.45
CA GLU A 94 92.12 57.68 -19.06
C GLU A 94 91.31 56.68 -18.22
N GLU A 95 91.47 56.69 -16.89
CA GLU A 95 90.67 55.87 -15.96
C GLU A 95 89.19 56.25 -16.01
N LEU A 96 88.88 57.54 -16.10
CA LEU A 96 87.51 58.03 -16.23
C LEU A 96 86.88 57.59 -17.56
N GLU A 97 87.60 57.71 -18.68
CA GLU A 97 87.14 57.25 -19.99
C GLU A 97 86.91 55.73 -20.01
N HIS A 98 87.84 54.95 -19.43
CA HIS A 98 87.68 53.50 -19.31
C HIS A 98 86.50 53.10 -18.41
N ALA A 99 86.31 53.80 -17.28
CA ALA A 99 85.17 53.59 -16.40
C ALA A 99 83.85 53.95 -17.11
N GLN A 100 83.80 55.05 -17.84
CA GLN A 100 82.63 55.46 -18.63
C GLN A 100 82.32 54.43 -19.72
N MET A 101 83.33 53.96 -20.46
CA MET A 101 83.15 52.92 -21.47
C MET A 101 82.64 51.61 -20.86
N THR A 102 83.17 51.22 -19.70
CA THR A 102 82.74 50.01 -18.98
C THR A 102 81.32 50.13 -18.46
N ILE A 103 80.94 51.30 -17.92
CA ILE A 103 79.57 51.58 -17.47
C ILE A 103 78.62 51.54 -18.66
N ALA A 104 78.95 52.21 -19.77
CA ALA A 104 78.15 52.19 -20.98
C ALA A 104 77.95 50.75 -21.50
N LYS A 105 79.04 49.96 -21.59
CA LYS A 105 78.97 48.55 -22.00
C LYS A 105 78.06 47.72 -21.08
N LYS A 106 78.21 47.87 -19.76
CA LYS A 106 77.35 47.17 -18.77
C LYS A 106 75.89 47.62 -18.87
N GLN A 107 75.63 48.91 -19.07
CA GLN A 107 74.28 49.44 -19.26
C GLN A 107 73.64 48.88 -20.53
N THR A 108 74.36 48.87 -21.67
CA THR A 108 73.84 48.29 -22.91
C THR A 108 73.55 46.80 -22.73
N GLN A 109 74.48 46.04 -22.12
CA GLN A 109 74.29 44.61 -21.88
C GLN A 109 73.10 44.33 -20.95
N GLN A 110 72.90 45.15 -19.91
CA GLN A 110 71.74 45.07 -19.02
C GLN A 110 70.44 45.40 -19.77
N GLN A 111 70.42 46.44 -20.60
CA GLN A 111 69.26 46.79 -21.42
C GLN A 111 68.88 45.68 -22.40
N THR A 112 69.86 45.07 -23.08
CA THR A 112 69.63 43.92 -23.96
C THR A 112 69.09 42.73 -23.18
N GLY A 113 69.65 42.40 -22.01
CA GLY A 113 69.16 41.33 -21.15
C GLY A 113 67.71 41.56 -20.69
N VAL A 114 67.38 42.78 -20.26
CA VAL A 114 66.02 43.17 -19.88
C VAL A 114 65.06 43.09 -21.08
N ALA A 115 65.48 43.53 -22.26
CA ALA A 115 64.67 43.44 -23.48
C ALA A 115 64.37 41.97 -23.85
N GLN A 116 65.35 41.08 -23.75
CA GLN A 116 65.16 39.66 -24.02
C GLN A 116 64.21 39.00 -23.01
N ILE A 117 64.35 39.31 -21.71
CA ILE A 117 63.45 38.80 -20.68
C ILE A 117 62.01 39.26 -20.95
N ARG A 118 61.80 40.54 -21.30
CA ARG A 118 60.48 41.06 -21.67
C ARG A 118 59.88 40.34 -22.88
N LEU A 119 60.71 40.06 -23.90
CA LEU A 119 60.26 39.34 -25.09
C LEU A 119 59.86 37.89 -24.75
N ASN A 120 60.66 37.18 -23.96
CA ASN A 120 60.36 35.82 -23.53
C ASN A 120 59.06 35.77 -22.72
N ILE A 121 58.90 36.65 -21.72
CA ILE A 121 57.67 36.75 -20.93
C ILE A 121 56.46 36.99 -21.84
N LYS A 122 56.57 37.89 -22.82
CA LYS A 122 55.49 38.16 -23.78
C LYS A 122 55.14 36.91 -24.60
N ASN A 123 56.14 36.17 -25.07
CA ASN A 123 55.93 34.94 -25.85
C ASN A 123 55.31 33.82 -25.00
N ASP A 124 55.73 33.69 -23.74
CA ASP A 124 55.18 32.71 -22.80
C ASP A 124 53.71 33.01 -22.51
N TYR A 125 53.37 34.27 -22.22
CA TYR A 125 51.97 34.69 -22.04
C TYR A 125 51.13 34.48 -23.30
N GLN A 126 51.65 34.82 -24.48
CA GLN A 126 50.94 34.58 -25.74
C GLN A 126 50.72 33.09 -26.00
N SER A 127 51.68 32.24 -25.67
CA SER A 127 51.55 30.79 -25.81
C SER A 127 50.52 30.22 -24.84
N ALA A 128 50.54 30.65 -23.57
CA ALA A 128 49.56 30.25 -22.57
C ALA A 128 48.13 30.69 -22.96
N LEU A 129 47.97 31.91 -23.47
CA LEU A 129 46.68 32.40 -23.97
C LEU A 129 46.14 31.55 -25.12
N ARG A 130 46.99 31.13 -26.07
CA ARG A 130 46.57 30.25 -27.18
C ARG A 130 46.11 28.87 -26.69
N VAL A 131 46.80 28.30 -25.69
CA VAL A 131 46.40 27.02 -25.10
C VAL A 131 45.06 27.15 -24.39
N MET A 132 44.88 28.17 -23.55
CA MET A 132 43.61 28.42 -22.87
C MET A 132 42.46 28.66 -23.86
N ASP A 133 42.69 29.39 -24.95
CA ASP A 133 41.67 29.65 -25.96
C ASP A 133 41.26 28.35 -26.68
N LYS A 134 42.22 27.47 -26.97
CA LYS A 134 41.94 26.12 -27.50
C LYS A 134 41.11 25.30 -26.51
N ASP A 135 41.47 25.29 -25.24
CA ASP A 135 40.77 24.51 -24.20
C ASP A 135 39.35 25.04 -23.96
N ILE A 136 39.16 26.36 -23.98
CA ILE A 136 37.85 27.02 -23.90
C ILE A 136 36.99 26.60 -25.10
N ASN A 137 37.55 26.58 -26.30
CA ASN A 137 36.80 26.19 -27.50
C ASN A 137 36.44 24.70 -27.48
N LEU A 138 37.33 23.83 -27.00
CA LEU A 138 37.04 22.41 -26.80
C LEU A 138 35.91 22.21 -25.77
N ALA A 139 35.98 22.90 -24.63
CA ALA A 139 34.96 22.84 -23.59
C ALA A 139 33.59 23.35 -24.09
N LYS A 140 33.57 24.44 -24.88
CA LYS A 140 32.34 24.96 -25.51
C LYS A 140 31.71 23.93 -26.46
N ASN A 141 32.51 23.28 -27.28
CA ASN A 141 32.03 22.25 -28.21
C ASN A 141 31.45 21.04 -27.46
N GLU A 142 32.11 20.61 -26.37
CA GLU A 142 31.61 19.52 -25.54
C GLU A 142 30.31 19.86 -24.82
N VAL A 143 30.19 21.10 -24.31
CA VAL A 143 28.92 21.59 -23.73
C VAL A 143 27.80 21.59 -24.77
N ALA A 144 28.06 22.03 -26.01
CA ALA A 144 27.06 22.01 -27.06
C ALA A 144 26.61 20.57 -27.40
N ARG A 145 27.57 19.62 -27.49
CA ARG A 145 27.31 18.20 -27.72
C ARG A 145 26.42 17.61 -26.61
N LEU A 146 26.77 17.85 -25.35
CA LEU A 146 26.01 17.36 -24.20
C LEU A 146 24.62 17.99 -24.10
N GLN A 147 24.47 19.27 -24.48
CA GLN A 147 23.17 19.93 -24.56
C GLN A 147 22.25 19.28 -25.60
N GLU A 148 22.80 18.91 -26.76
CA GLU A 148 22.05 18.19 -27.79
C GLU A 148 21.64 16.78 -27.33
N GLU A 149 22.55 16.03 -26.71
CA GLU A 149 22.24 14.71 -26.12
C GLU A 149 21.15 14.81 -25.04
N LEU A 150 21.22 15.82 -24.18
CA LEU A 150 20.20 16.08 -23.16
C LEU A 150 18.85 16.43 -23.80
N ALA A 151 18.82 17.23 -24.85
CA ALA A 151 17.60 17.54 -25.58
C ALA A 151 16.98 16.29 -26.22
N ASN A 152 17.81 15.43 -26.83
CA ASN A 152 17.39 14.18 -27.46
C ASN A 152 16.80 13.18 -26.46
N THR A 153 17.49 12.98 -25.34
CA THR A 153 17.04 12.12 -24.23
C THR A 153 15.75 12.64 -23.60
N ASN A 154 15.64 13.94 -23.34
CA ASN A 154 14.39 14.55 -22.88
C ASN A 154 13.24 14.35 -23.87
N GLY A 155 13.51 14.47 -25.16
CA GLY A 155 12.53 14.18 -26.22
C GLY A 155 12.05 12.72 -26.18
N LEU A 156 12.96 11.78 -25.98
CA LEU A 156 12.63 10.35 -25.86
C LEU A 156 11.79 10.08 -24.61
N VAL A 157 12.18 10.62 -23.45
CA VAL A 157 11.45 10.47 -22.18
C VAL A 157 10.02 10.99 -22.32
N ARG A 158 9.83 12.15 -22.97
CA ARG A 158 8.48 12.69 -23.23
C ARG A 158 7.64 11.75 -24.10
N ARG A 159 8.19 11.22 -25.19
CA ARG A 159 7.47 10.26 -26.06
C ARG A 159 7.08 8.99 -25.32
N VAL A 160 8.00 8.43 -24.55
CA VAL A 160 7.73 7.24 -23.72
C VAL A 160 6.65 7.55 -22.68
N GLY A 161 6.71 8.71 -22.04
CA GLY A 161 5.69 9.16 -21.08
C GLY A 161 4.31 9.29 -21.70
N VAL A 162 4.20 9.90 -22.89
CA VAL A 162 2.92 10.01 -23.62
C VAL A 162 2.38 8.63 -23.99
N ASN A 163 3.21 7.73 -24.52
CA ASN A 163 2.79 6.37 -24.89
C ASN A 163 2.31 5.57 -23.67
N LYS A 164 3.07 5.59 -22.57
CA LYS A 164 2.68 4.93 -21.32
C LYS A 164 1.36 5.48 -20.78
N ASN A 165 1.16 6.80 -20.81
CA ASN A 165 -0.09 7.40 -20.36
C ASN A 165 -1.27 7.01 -21.25
N ALA A 166 -1.07 6.87 -22.56
CA ALA A 166 -2.10 6.37 -23.47
C ALA A 166 -2.45 4.91 -23.18
N GLU A 167 -1.45 4.05 -22.93
CA GLU A 167 -1.64 2.65 -22.55
C GLU A 167 -2.36 2.51 -21.20
N ILE A 168 -1.98 3.30 -20.20
CA ILE A 168 -2.67 3.34 -18.89
C ILE A 168 -4.14 3.73 -19.06
N ARG A 169 -4.45 4.75 -19.87
CA ARG A 169 -5.85 5.14 -20.13
C ARG A 169 -6.64 4.02 -20.78
N LYS A 170 -6.05 3.34 -21.76
CA LYS A 170 -6.70 2.19 -22.41
C LYS A 170 -6.99 1.08 -21.40
N LEU A 171 -6.01 0.74 -20.56
CA LEU A 171 -6.19 -0.29 -19.52
C LEU A 171 -7.25 0.11 -18.47
N GLN A 172 -7.37 1.40 -18.15
CA GLN A 172 -8.43 1.89 -17.27
C GLN A 172 -9.82 1.76 -17.91
N GLU A 173 -9.93 2.03 -19.21
CA GLU A 173 -11.18 1.85 -19.96
C GLU A 173 -11.55 0.36 -20.05
N ASP A 174 -10.59 -0.50 -20.40
CA ASP A 174 -10.77 -1.95 -20.44
C ASP A 174 -11.19 -2.50 -19.06
N LEU A 175 -10.57 -2.02 -17.97
CA LEU A 175 -10.95 -2.40 -16.60
C LEU A 175 -12.37 -1.98 -16.27
N SER A 176 -12.77 -0.74 -16.62
CA SER A 176 -14.13 -0.25 -16.40
C SER A 176 -15.18 -1.10 -17.13
N ILE A 177 -14.89 -1.52 -18.36
CA ILE A 177 -15.78 -2.40 -19.14
C ILE A 177 -15.94 -3.76 -18.45
N VAL A 178 -14.83 -4.34 -17.95
CA VAL A 178 -14.85 -5.62 -17.25
C VAL A 178 -15.62 -5.52 -15.93
N GLU A 179 -15.43 -4.46 -15.16
CA GLU A 179 -16.15 -4.22 -13.90
C GLU A 179 -17.66 -4.07 -14.16
N GLU A 180 -18.07 -3.34 -15.20
CA GLU A 180 -19.48 -3.18 -15.57
C GLU A 180 -20.10 -4.51 -16.01
N ALA A 181 -19.40 -5.28 -16.85
CA ALA A 181 -19.86 -6.60 -17.30
C ALA A 181 -20.00 -7.59 -16.13
N MET A 182 -19.05 -7.59 -15.19
CA MET A 182 -19.11 -8.41 -13.98
C MET A 182 -20.33 -8.03 -13.12
N HIS A 183 -20.60 -6.73 -12.98
CA HIS A 183 -21.77 -6.26 -12.22
C HIS A 183 -23.09 -6.67 -12.89
N GLN A 184 -23.19 -6.56 -14.21
CA GLN A 184 -24.36 -7.02 -14.96
C GLN A 184 -24.57 -8.53 -14.80
N GLN A 185 -23.50 -9.32 -14.94
CA GLN A 185 -23.57 -10.77 -14.78
C GLN A 185 -24.00 -11.17 -13.36
N GLN A 186 -23.54 -10.44 -12.33
CA GLN A 186 -23.98 -10.66 -10.97
C GLN A 186 -25.48 -10.38 -10.79
N MET A 187 -25.98 -9.27 -11.34
CA MET A 187 -27.42 -8.97 -11.28
C MET A 187 -28.28 -10.01 -12.00
N GLU A 188 -27.82 -10.49 -13.17
CA GLU A 188 -28.51 -11.57 -13.89
C GLU A 188 -28.53 -12.87 -13.09
N PHE A 189 -27.42 -13.22 -12.45
CA PHE A 189 -27.33 -14.38 -11.57
C PHE A 189 -28.30 -14.27 -10.39
N ASP A 190 -28.33 -13.13 -9.71
CA ASP A 190 -29.21 -12.90 -8.56
C ASP A 190 -30.69 -13.00 -8.98
N LEU A 191 -31.06 -12.42 -10.13
CA LEU A 191 -32.41 -12.51 -10.68
C LEU A 191 -32.78 -13.95 -11.04
N GLN A 192 -31.87 -14.72 -11.64
CA GLN A 192 -32.12 -16.13 -11.95
C GLN A 192 -32.25 -16.97 -10.68
N SER A 193 -31.41 -16.73 -9.68
CA SER A 193 -31.46 -17.39 -8.38
C SER A 193 -32.80 -17.14 -7.68
N GLU A 194 -33.28 -15.89 -7.67
CA GLU A 194 -34.58 -15.54 -7.09
C GLU A 194 -35.74 -16.22 -7.84
N LYS A 195 -35.71 -16.23 -9.18
CA LYS A 195 -36.71 -16.94 -9.99
C LYS A 195 -36.71 -18.44 -9.70
N PHE A 196 -35.53 -19.05 -9.59
CA PHE A 196 -35.40 -20.46 -9.26
C PHE A 196 -36.00 -20.77 -7.88
N GLU A 197 -35.67 -19.97 -6.87
CA GLU A 197 -36.22 -20.12 -5.52
C GLU A 197 -37.75 -19.95 -5.50
N SER A 198 -38.28 -18.99 -6.25
CA SER A 198 -39.72 -18.79 -6.39
C SER A 198 -40.41 -20.01 -7.01
N ILE A 199 -39.88 -20.55 -8.12
CA ILE A 199 -40.41 -21.75 -8.77
C ILE A 199 -40.34 -22.96 -7.84
N LYS A 200 -39.20 -23.18 -7.19
CA LYS A 200 -38.99 -24.27 -6.23
C LYS A 200 -40.02 -24.21 -5.10
N ASN A 201 -40.22 -23.04 -4.51
CA ASN A 201 -41.18 -22.84 -3.42
C ASN A 201 -42.62 -23.05 -3.88
N HIS A 202 -42.96 -22.59 -5.09
CA HIS A 202 -44.28 -22.83 -5.68
C HIS A 202 -44.56 -24.32 -5.88
N GLN A 203 -43.63 -25.05 -6.51
CA GLN A 203 -43.74 -26.50 -6.71
C GLN A 203 -43.84 -27.27 -5.39
N LEU A 204 -43.07 -26.86 -4.37
CA LEU A 204 -43.15 -27.47 -3.05
C LEU A 204 -44.53 -27.25 -2.40
N ALA A 205 -45.11 -26.06 -2.56
CA ALA A 205 -46.45 -25.76 -2.04
C ALA A 205 -47.56 -26.54 -2.77
N GLU A 206 -47.44 -26.71 -4.08
CA GLU A 206 -48.34 -27.56 -4.88
C GLU A 206 -48.25 -29.02 -4.41
N PHE A 207 -47.03 -29.54 -4.27
CA PHE A 207 -46.79 -30.91 -3.80
C PHE A 207 -47.35 -31.15 -2.40
N GLU A 208 -47.15 -30.24 -1.44
CA GLU A 208 -47.73 -30.37 -0.10
C GLU A 208 -49.27 -30.26 -0.09
N THR A 209 -49.85 -29.56 -1.06
CA THR A 209 -51.31 -29.52 -1.23
C THR A 209 -51.84 -30.84 -1.80
N GLU A 210 -51.18 -31.39 -2.81
CA GLU A 210 -51.55 -32.68 -3.40
C GLU A 210 -51.36 -33.82 -2.39
N LYS A 211 -50.27 -33.81 -1.64
CA LYS A 211 -50.01 -34.75 -0.56
C LYS A 211 -51.12 -34.71 0.50
N ARG A 212 -51.57 -33.53 0.93
CA ARG A 212 -52.72 -33.40 1.85
C ARG A 212 -54.00 -33.98 1.25
N HIS A 213 -54.27 -33.71 -0.02
CA HIS A 213 -55.42 -34.26 -0.72
C HIS A 213 -55.42 -35.81 -0.73
N TYR A 214 -54.28 -36.45 -1.03
CA TYR A 214 -54.18 -37.91 -0.97
C TYR A 214 -54.35 -38.45 0.45
N HIS A 215 -53.81 -37.79 1.48
CA HIS A 215 -54.03 -38.20 2.87
C HIS A 215 -55.51 -38.15 3.24
N GLU A 216 -56.25 -37.13 2.80
CA GLU A 216 -57.69 -37.05 3.01
C GLU A 216 -58.44 -38.18 2.30
N ILE A 217 -58.09 -38.48 1.04
CA ILE A 217 -58.72 -39.59 0.29
C ILE A 217 -58.46 -40.92 1.00
N ILE A 218 -57.21 -41.19 1.40
CA ILE A 218 -56.85 -42.40 2.12
C ILE A 218 -57.66 -42.51 3.42
N GLY A 219 -57.80 -41.42 4.17
CA GLY A 219 -58.61 -41.39 5.38
C GLY A 219 -60.09 -41.71 5.12
N ARG A 220 -60.67 -41.18 4.03
CA ARG A 220 -62.06 -41.52 3.63
C ARG A 220 -62.20 -42.99 3.28
N LEU A 221 -61.31 -43.53 2.44
CA LEU A 221 -61.35 -44.94 2.03
C LEU A 221 -61.18 -45.90 3.21
N GLN A 222 -60.35 -45.55 4.20
CA GLN A 222 -60.20 -46.34 5.43
C GLN A 222 -61.48 -46.33 6.28
N ASN A 223 -62.16 -45.20 6.37
CA ASN A 223 -63.44 -45.09 7.07
C ASN A 223 -64.53 -45.90 6.35
N ASP A 224 -64.63 -45.77 5.03
CA ASP A 224 -65.59 -46.52 4.21
C ASP A 224 -65.37 -48.04 4.36
N LEU A 225 -64.12 -48.50 4.27
CA LEU A 225 -63.78 -49.91 4.49
C LEU A 225 -64.20 -50.41 5.89
N THR A 226 -63.99 -49.58 6.91
CA THR A 226 -64.37 -49.93 8.29
C THR A 226 -65.89 -50.03 8.44
N GLU A 227 -66.64 -49.15 7.79
CA GLU A 227 -68.10 -49.15 7.83
C GLU A 227 -68.68 -50.34 7.05
N ASP A 228 -68.13 -50.65 5.87
CA ASP A 228 -68.48 -51.85 5.10
C ASP A 228 -68.24 -53.13 5.90
N MET A 229 -67.12 -53.22 6.63
CA MET A 229 -66.85 -54.36 7.51
C MET A 229 -67.90 -54.49 8.64
N LYS A 230 -68.32 -53.38 9.25
CA LYS A 230 -69.39 -53.39 10.26
C LYS A 230 -70.72 -53.82 9.68
N GLN A 231 -71.10 -53.28 8.52
CA GLN A 231 -72.33 -53.66 7.83
C GLN A 231 -72.33 -55.14 7.48
N ARG A 232 -71.21 -55.64 6.93
CA ARG A 232 -71.04 -57.07 6.62
C ARG A 232 -71.20 -57.94 7.86
N ASN A 233 -70.57 -57.58 8.98
CA ASN A 233 -70.72 -58.33 10.22
C ASN A 233 -72.18 -58.32 10.70
N SER A 234 -72.87 -57.18 10.65
CA SER A 234 -74.29 -57.11 11.01
C SER A 234 -75.18 -57.95 10.09
N VAL A 235 -74.88 -58.04 8.80
CA VAL A 235 -75.60 -58.93 7.86
C VAL A 235 -75.36 -60.39 8.21
N LEU A 236 -74.11 -60.78 8.51
CA LEU A 236 -73.78 -62.15 8.93
C LEU A 236 -74.50 -62.53 10.23
N ASP A 237 -74.59 -61.62 11.21
CA ASP A 237 -75.33 -61.86 12.45
C ASP A 237 -76.83 -62.10 12.16
N ARG A 238 -77.45 -61.29 11.29
CA ARG A 238 -78.85 -61.48 10.89
C ARG A 238 -79.08 -62.77 10.11
N GLU A 239 -78.12 -63.17 9.28
CA GLU A 239 -78.17 -64.44 8.54
C GLU A 239 -78.10 -65.62 9.52
N ALA A 240 -77.23 -65.56 10.52
CA ALA A 240 -77.16 -66.55 11.58
C ALA A 240 -78.47 -66.63 12.37
N ASP A 241 -79.08 -65.50 12.73
CA ASP A 241 -80.39 -65.45 13.40
C ASP A 241 -81.50 -66.07 12.53
N ALA A 242 -81.50 -65.79 11.22
CA ALA A 242 -82.46 -66.34 10.28
C ALA A 242 -82.31 -67.87 10.13
N LEU A 243 -81.08 -68.37 10.09
CA LEU A 243 -80.79 -69.81 10.07
C LEU A 243 -81.26 -70.48 11.36
N ASN A 244 -80.94 -69.90 12.52
CA ASN A 244 -81.41 -70.40 13.82
C ASN A 244 -82.94 -70.46 13.90
N LEU A 245 -83.63 -69.44 13.37
CA LEU A 245 -85.09 -69.41 13.29
C LEU A 245 -85.65 -70.47 12.33
N ALA A 246 -85.01 -70.65 11.18
CA ALA A 246 -85.38 -71.67 10.20
C ALA A 246 -85.22 -73.08 10.77
N ASP A 247 -84.12 -73.35 11.48
CA ASP A 247 -83.87 -74.61 12.17
C ASP A 247 -84.91 -74.87 13.26
N ALA A 248 -85.21 -73.86 14.09
CA ALA A 248 -86.25 -73.96 15.11
C ALA A 248 -87.63 -74.27 14.51
N ARG A 249 -87.98 -73.64 13.38
CA ARG A 249 -89.22 -73.94 12.63
C ARG A 249 -89.20 -75.33 12.01
N GLY A 250 -88.06 -75.76 11.47
CA GLY A 250 -87.87 -77.11 10.94
C GLY A 250 -88.15 -78.16 12.01
N GLN A 251 -87.54 -78.02 13.19
CA GLN A 251 -87.78 -78.89 14.34
C GLN A 251 -89.25 -78.90 14.78
N GLN A 252 -89.91 -77.74 14.75
CA GLN A 252 -91.34 -77.64 15.08
C GLN A 252 -92.21 -78.41 14.05
N ILE A 253 -91.93 -78.25 12.76
CA ILE A 253 -92.65 -78.94 11.68
C ILE A 253 -92.45 -80.45 11.77
N ASP A 254 -91.20 -80.91 11.97
CA ASP A 254 -90.90 -82.32 12.16
C ASP A 254 -91.63 -82.90 13.37
N GLY A 255 -91.64 -82.14 14.48
CA GLY A 255 -92.45 -82.46 15.66
C GLY A 255 -93.93 -82.61 15.33
N MET A 256 -94.52 -81.68 14.58
CA MET A 256 -95.92 -81.75 14.12
C MET A 256 -96.19 -82.99 13.26
N PHE A 257 -95.28 -83.34 12.34
CA PHE A 257 -95.41 -84.55 11.52
C PHE A 257 -95.41 -85.83 12.36
N VAL A 258 -94.54 -85.92 13.36
CA VAL A 258 -94.51 -87.06 14.29
C VAL A 258 -95.83 -87.17 15.07
N VAL A 259 -96.36 -86.04 15.56
CA VAL A 259 -97.66 -85.99 16.23
C VAL A 259 -98.78 -86.45 15.29
N GLN A 260 -98.80 -85.94 14.06
CA GLN A 260 -99.80 -86.30 13.06
C GLN A 260 -99.76 -87.80 12.72
N GLU A 261 -98.58 -88.37 12.51
CA GLU A 261 -98.42 -89.81 12.25
C GLU A 261 -98.86 -90.68 13.44
N ASN A 262 -98.57 -90.25 14.67
CA ASN A 262 -99.07 -90.93 15.86
C ASN A 262 -100.60 -90.89 15.95
N VAL A 263 -101.23 -89.74 15.65
CA VAL A 263 -102.70 -89.63 15.61
C VAL A 263 -103.29 -90.52 14.51
N LYS A 264 -102.73 -90.51 13.30
CA LYS A 264 -103.17 -91.41 12.21
C LYS A 264 -103.10 -92.88 12.62
N ARG A 265 -101.99 -93.31 13.22
CA ARG A 265 -101.81 -94.68 13.72
C ARG A 265 -102.88 -95.04 14.74
N ARG A 266 -103.15 -94.16 15.70
CA ARG A 266 -104.12 -94.41 16.77
C ARG A 266 -105.56 -94.42 16.26
N ILE A 267 -105.89 -93.59 15.27
CA ILE A 267 -107.17 -93.67 14.55
C ILE A 267 -107.31 -95.02 13.84
N LEU A 268 -106.25 -95.49 13.17
CA LEU A 268 -106.26 -96.79 12.50
C LEU A 268 -106.47 -97.94 13.51
N GLU A 269 -105.76 -97.92 14.64
CA GLU A 269 -105.94 -98.91 15.72
C GLU A 269 -107.38 -98.94 16.26
N ILE A 270 -108.01 -97.77 16.47
CA ILE A 270 -109.41 -97.68 16.87
C ILE A 270 -110.33 -98.26 15.78
N ALA A 271 -110.07 -97.95 14.52
CA ALA A 271 -110.87 -98.45 13.39
C ALA A 271 -110.76 -99.97 13.25
N GLU A 272 -109.55 -100.54 13.36
CA GLU A 272 -109.30 -101.98 13.34
C GLU A 272 -110.00 -102.69 14.51
N TYR A 273 -109.85 -102.17 15.73
CA TYR A 273 -110.54 -102.71 16.91
C TYR A 273 -112.06 -102.68 16.75
N THR A 274 -112.59 -101.60 16.17
CA THR A 274 -114.03 -101.46 15.90
C THR A 274 -114.49 -102.45 14.84
N ALA A 275 -113.75 -102.61 13.75
CA ALA A 275 -114.07 -103.56 12.69
C ALA A 275 -114.09 -105.01 13.22
N LEU A 276 -113.08 -105.41 14.01
CA LEU A 276 -113.01 -106.70 14.70
C LEU A 276 -114.24 -106.91 15.62
N GLY A 277 -114.55 -105.92 16.46
CA GLY A 277 -115.73 -105.98 17.33
C GLY A 277 -117.04 -106.08 16.56
N CYS A 278 -117.15 -105.47 15.38
CA CYS A 278 -118.31 -105.60 14.50
C CYS A 278 -118.41 -106.99 13.85
N THR A 279 -117.30 -107.59 13.43
CA THR A 279 -117.30 -108.95 12.86
C THR A 279 -117.67 -110.01 13.91
N ASP A 280 -117.27 -109.83 15.17
CA ASP A 280 -117.62 -110.75 16.25
C ASP A 280 -119.11 -110.70 16.61
N CYS A 281 -119.79 -109.58 16.30
CA CYS A 281 -121.21 -109.38 16.58
C CYS A 281 -122.16 -110.24 15.72
N GLU A 282 -121.74 -110.76 14.56
CA GLU A 282 -122.61 -111.49 13.62
C GLU A 282 -123.19 -112.81 14.19
N LYS A 283 -122.62 -113.35 15.27
CA LYS A 283 -123.04 -114.63 15.87
C LYS A 283 -123.50 -114.50 17.33
N MET A 284 -123.66 -113.28 17.83
CA MET A 284 -124.00 -113.02 19.24
C MET A 284 -125.51 -113.05 19.50
N ASN A 285 -125.91 -113.56 20.67
CA ASN A 285 -127.27 -113.37 21.16
C ASN A 285 -127.47 -111.93 21.68
N LYS A 286 -128.72 -111.47 21.77
CA LYS A 286 -129.06 -110.06 22.10
C LYS A 286 -128.42 -109.54 23.39
N LYS A 287 -128.24 -110.39 24.41
CA LYS A 287 -127.65 -109.99 25.69
C LYS A 287 -126.13 -109.75 25.56
N ILE A 288 -125.42 -110.69 24.93
CA ILE A 288 -123.98 -110.61 24.69
C ILE A 288 -123.66 -109.45 23.75
N PHE A 289 -124.50 -109.23 22.73
CA PHE A 289 -124.35 -108.10 21.81
C PHE A 289 -124.39 -106.74 22.51
N ILE A 290 -125.36 -106.51 23.41
CA ILE A 290 -125.48 -105.24 24.15
C ILE A 290 -124.24 -105.02 25.05
N GLU A 291 -123.75 -106.06 25.71
CA GLU A 291 -122.57 -105.97 26.57
C GLU A 291 -121.28 -105.70 25.77
N SER A 292 -121.11 -106.36 24.63
CA SER A 292 -120.02 -106.10 23.68
C SER A 292 -120.10 -104.68 23.09
N ALA A 293 -121.29 -104.20 22.73
CA ALA A 293 -121.48 -102.84 22.21
C ALA A 293 -121.15 -101.76 23.25
N ILE A 294 -121.53 -101.97 24.53
CA ILE A 294 -121.17 -101.06 25.63
C ILE A 294 -119.66 -101.04 25.85
N ASN A 295 -118.99 -102.21 25.81
CA ASN A 295 -117.55 -102.30 25.99
C ASN A 295 -116.78 -101.67 24.81
N LEU A 296 -117.25 -101.88 23.58
CA LEU A 296 -116.71 -101.24 22.38
C LEU A 296 -116.86 -99.71 22.45
N ALA A 297 -118.05 -99.20 22.78
CA ALA A 297 -118.29 -97.76 22.94
C ALA A 297 -117.42 -97.15 24.03
N ARG A 298 -117.22 -97.85 25.17
CA ARG A 298 -116.33 -97.41 26.24
C ARG A 298 -114.87 -97.36 25.78
N HIS A 299 -114.40 -98.36 25.05
CA HIS A 299 -113.03 -98.41 24.53
C HIS A 299 -112.76 -97.26 23.52
N ILE A 300 -113.71 -97.02 22.61
CA ILE A 300 -113.64 -95.89 21.66
C ILE A 300 -113.61 -94.56 22.42
N ALA A 301 -114.50 -94.37 23.40
CA ALA A 301 -114.57 -93.14 24.19
C ALA A 301 -113.26 -92.88 24.97
N THR A 302 -112.70 -93.89 25.64
CA THR A 302 -111.44 -93.76 26.38
C THR A 302 -110.27 -93.44 25.46
N ASN A 303 -110.18 -94.05 24.28
CA ASN A 303 -109.11 -93.77 23.33
C ASN A 303 -109.24 -92.37 22.69
N LEU A 304 -110.46 -91.93 22.37
CA LEU A 304 -110.70 -90.56 21.88
C LEU A 304 -110.33 -89.51 22.94
N GLU A 305 -110.67 -89.75 24.21
CA GLU A 305 -110.31 -88.84 25.31
C GLU A 305 -108.80 -88.81 25.55
N ALA A 306 -108.13 -89.96 25.48
CA ALA A 306 -106.67 -90.05 25.58
C ALA A 306 -105.98 -89.32 24.41
N MET A 307 -106.45 -89.49 23.17
CA MET A 307 -105.94 -88.73 22.03
C MET A 307 -106.15 -87.22 22.20
N TYR A 308 -107.30 -86.78 22.71
CA TYR A 308 -107.57 -85.37 22.95
C TYR A 308 -106.63 -84.77 24.00
N LYS A 309 -106.36 -85.50 25.10
CA LYS A 309 -105.39 -85.09 26.13
C LYS A 309 -103.96 -85.06 25.59
N ASP A 310 -103.55 -86.08 24.82
CA ASP A 310 -102.22 -86.14 24.21
C ASP A 310 -102.00 -84.98 23.24
N MET A 311 -102.99 -84.66 22.38
CA MET A 311 -102.94 -83.51 21.47
C MET A 311 -102.90 -82.17 22.23
N SER A 312 -103.70 -82.01 23.28
CA SER A 312 -103.72 -80.79 24.10
C SER A 312 -102.39 -80.56 24.83
N ASN A 313 -101.77 -81.62 25.32
CA ASN A 313 -100.48 -81.54 26.02
C ASN A 313 -99.32 -81.26 25.06
N GLN A 314 -99.36 -81.78 23.83
CA GLN A 314 -98.34 -81.56 22.81
C GLN A 314 -98.46 -80.17 22.15
N LEU A 315 -99.67 -79.66 21.93
CA LEU A 315 -99.91 -78.30 21.43
C LEU A 315 -99.56 -77.22 22.48
N GLY A 316 -99.70 -77.53 23.77
CA GLY A 316 -99.35 -76.61 24.87
C GLY A 316 -97.85 -76.39 25.09
N GLN A 317 -96.97 -77.27 24.58
CA GLN A 317 -95.52 -77.17 24.74
C GLN A 317 -94.80 -76.46 23.58
N GLY A 318 -95.53 -76.09 22.51
CA GLY A 318 -94.95 -75.45 21.32
C GLY A 318 -95.08 -73.92 21.25
N ALA A 319 -95.63 -73.26 22.28
CA ALA A 319 -95.73 -71.80 22.28
C ALA A 319 -94.38 -71.16 22.63
N PRO A 320 -93.75 -70.36 21.75
CA PRO A 320 -92.55 -69.63 22.11
C PRO A 320 -92.93 -68.59 23.17
N GLN A 321 -92.23 -68.58 24.31
CA GLN A 321 -92.30 -67.46 25.23
C GLN A 321 -91.69 -66.22 24.55
N PRO A 322 -92.39 -65.07 24.53
CA PRO A 322 -91.82 -63.85 23.99
C PRO A 322 -90.67 -63.38 24.89
N ARG A 323 -89.50 -63.13 24.30
CA ARG A 323 -88.47 -62.25 24.86
C ARG A 323 -88.49 -60.94 24.10
#